data_AF-A0A8H5RXE6-F1
#
_entry.id   AF-A0A8H5RXE6-F1
#
_cell.length_a   1.000
_cell.length_b   1.000
_cell.length_c   1.000
_cell.angle_alpha   90.00
_cell.angle_beta   90.00
_cell.angle_gamma   90.00
#
_symmetry.space_group_name_H-M   'P 1'
#
loop_
_entity.id
_entity.type
_entity.pdbx_description
1 polymer ?
#
loop_
_entity_poly.entity_id
_entity_poly.type
_entity_poly.pdbx_seq_one_letter_code
_entity_poly.pdbx_strand_id
1 'polypeptide(L)'
;MLAGGDGAVAVFGPDGRQLTEPTDPLFDGVIYCDIDLDKIDYAKALTDCVGHYSRPDLLRLVVDDQPKNYVVHASDGPTNTPYHTGTSAETLLSAHESLDELLAKKAKKEAIS
;
A
#
# COMPACT_ATOMS: atom_id res chain seq x y z
N MET A 1 -15.76 -9.73 -27.94
CA MET A 1 -14.77 -9.94 -26.87
C MET A 1 -13.96 -8.66 -26.78
N LEU A 2 -13.90 -8.01 -25.62
CA LEU A 2 -12.97 -6.90 -25.42
C LEU A 2 -11.56 -7.49 -25.55
N ALA A 3 -10.72 -6.91 -26.41
CA ALA A 3 -9.32 -7.29 -26.51
C ALA A 3 -8.72 -7.18 -25.10
N GLY A 4 -8.16 -8.28 -24.59
CA GLY A 4 -7.44 -8.27 -23.32
C GLY A 4 -6.40 -7.15 -23.34
N GLY A 5 -6.29 -6.40 -22.23
CA GLY A 5 -5.34 -5.30 -22.14
C GLY A 5 -3.92 -5.79 -22.44
N ASP A 6 -3.18 -5.06 -23.27
CA ASP A 6 -1.78 -5.31 -23.56
C ASP A 6 -0.93 -4.92 -22.35
N GLY A 7 -0.57 -5.90 -21.53
CA GLY A 7 0.24 -5.73 -20.34
C GLY A 7 1.71 -6.06 -20.62
N ALA A 8 2.56 -5.05 -20.76
CA ALA A 8 4.00 -5.24 -20.92
C ALA A 8 4.71 -5.21 -19.55
N VAL A 9 4.98 -6.39 -18.98
CA VAL A 9 5.75 -6.53 -17.74
C VAL A 9 7.19 -6.89 -18.08
N ALA A 10 8.16 -6.21 -17.44
CA ALA A 10 9.59 -6.50 -17.59
C ALA A 10 10.36 -6.12 -16.32
N VAL A 11 11.50 -6.77 -16.10
CA VAL A 11 12.41 -6.41 -15.00
C VAL A 11 13.65 -5.73 -15.58
N PHE A 12 14.03 -4.61 -14.96
CA PHE A 12 15.22 -3.84 -15.34
C PHE A 12 16.27 -3.90 -14.23
N GLY A 13 17.52 -4.10 -14.64
CA GLY A 13 18.65 -4.04 -13.73
C GLY A 13 19.00 -2.60 -13.35
N PRO A 14 19.87 -2.42 -12.34
CA PRO A 14 20.29 -1.09 -11.86
C PRO A 14 21.10 -0.30 -12.90
N ASP A 15 21.61 -0.96 -13.95
CA ASP A 15 22.26 -0.36 -15.12
C ASP A 15 21.27 -0.02 -16.26
N GLY A 16 19.95 -0.14 -16.01
CA GLY A 16 18.89 0.15 -16.99
C GLY A 16 18.67 -0.91 -18.07
N ARG A 17 19.48 -1.97 -18.11
CA ARG A 17 19.27 -3.10 -19.04
C ARG A 17 18.07 -3.95 -18.63
N GLN A 18 17.29 -4.41 -19.60
CA GLN A 18 16.22 -5.37 -19.39
C GLN A 18 16.82 -6.76 -19.08
N LEU A 19 16.38 -7.37 -17.99
CA LEU A 19 16.86 -8.69 -17.52
C LEU A 19 15.94 -9.83 -17.96
N THR A 20 14.69 -9.53 -18.28
CA THR A 20 13.70 -10.50 -18.76
C THR A 20 13.58 -10.43 -20.28
N GLU A 21 13.17 -11.53 -20.89
CA GLU A 21 12.79 -11.50 -22.30
C GLU A 21 11.57 -10.58 -22.52
N PRO A 22 11.38 -10.04 -23.74
CA PRO A 22 10.17 -9.32 -24.09
C PRO A 22 8.93 -10.20 -23.88
N THR A 23 8.00 -9.74 -23.05
CA THR A 23 6.77 -10.46 -22.72
C THR A 23 5.78 -10.37 -23.89
N ASP A 24 5.15 -11.50 -24.23
CA ASP A 24 4.05 -11.53 -25.21
C ASP A 24 2.84 -10.75 -24.64
N PRO A 25 2.22 -9.84 -25.41
CA PRO A 25 0.99 -9.12 -25.03
C PRO A 25 -0.15 -9.98 -24.46
N LEU A 26 -0.20 -11.26 -24.82
CA LEU A 26 -1.23 -12.21 -24.40
C LEU A 26 -0.75 -13.15 -23.28
N PHE A 27 0.47 -12.96 -22.76
CA PHE A 27 1.03 -13.80 -21.72
C PHE A 27 0.34 -13.55 -20.38
N ASP A 28 -0.31 -14.59 -19.86
CA ASP A 28 -0.82 -14.64 -18.49
C ASP A 28 0.04 -15.61 -17.69
N GLY A 29 0.80 -15.08 -16.72
CA GLY A 29 1.74 -15.87 -15.95
C GLY A 29 2.71 -15.03 -15.13
N VAL A 30 3.66 -15.72 -14.49
CA VAL A 30 4.67 -15.11 -13.64
C VAL A 30 5.99 -14.99 -14.40
N ILE A 31 6.53 -13.78 -14.44
CA ILE A 31 7.88 -13.51 -14.94
C ILE A 31 8.84 -13.50 -13.75
N TYR A 32 9.91 -14.26 -13.84
CA TYR A 32 10.95 -14.33 -12.82
C TYR A 32 12.32 -14.07 -13.48
N CYS A 33 13.23 -13.46 -12.71
CA CYS A 33 14.62 -13.32 -13.09
C CYS A 33 15.49 -13.33 -11.84
N ASP A 34 16.71 -13.85 -11.98
CA ASP A 34 17.72 -13.75 -10.94
C ASP A 34 18.35 -12.36 -10.96
N ILE A 35 18.53 -11.78 -9.77
CA ILE A 35 19.17 -10.48 -9.60
C ILE A 35 20.44 -10.62 -8.78
N ASP A 36 21.47 -9.92 -9.21
CA ASP A 36 22.73 -9.79 -8.49
C ASP A 36 22.71 -8.47 -7.71
N LEU A 37 22.72 -8.57 -6.37
CA LEU A 37 22.62 -7.43 -5.47
C LEU A 37 23.90 -6.61 -5.41
N ASP A 38 25.06 -7.21 -5.72
CA ASP A 38 26.35 -6.51 -5.67
C ASP A 38 26.43 -5.41 -6.75
N LYS A 39 25.61 -5.52 -7.81
CA LYS A 39 25.51 -4.50 -8.87
C LYS A 39 24.86 -3.19 -8.39
N ILE A 40 24.16 -3.22 -7.26
CA ILE A 40 23.51 -2.02 -6.70
C ILE A 40 24.55 -0.99 -6.27
N ASP A 41 25.64 -1.45 -5.64
CA ASP A 41 26.68 -0.55 -5.13
C ASP A 41 27.40 0.17 -6.28
N TYR A 42 27.67 -0.55 -7.37
CA TYR A 42 28.24 0.03 -8.58
C TYR A 42 27.32 1.11 -9.19
N ALA A 43 26.02 0.82 -9.31
CA ALA A 43 25.08 1.77 -9.87
C ALA A 43 24.91 3.02 -9.00
N LYS A 44 24.89 2.86 -7.67
CA LYS A 44 24.87 4.00 -6.73
C LYS A 44 26.16 4.81 -6.78
N ALA A 45 27.31 4.17 -6.93
CA ALA A 45 28.58 4.89 -7.08
C ALA A 45 28.60 5.78 -8.34
N LEU A 46 27.92 5.37 -9.41
CA LEU A 46 27.77 6.16 -10.63
C LEU A 46 26.70 7.26 -10.52
N THR A 47 25.55 6.94 -9.93
CA THR A 47 24.39 7.86 -9.85
C THR A 47 23.75 7.80 -8.46
N ASP A 48 24.18 8.69 -7.56
CA ASP A 48 23.63 8.82 -6.21
C ASP A 48 22.80 10.10 -6.04
N CYS A 49 21.48 9.99 -6.19
CA CYS A 49 20.55 11.11 -6.13
C CYS A 49 20.34 11.69 -4.72
N VAL A 50 20.62 10.93 -3.66
CA VAL A 50 20.40 11.37 -2.27
C VAL A 50 21.72 11.77 -1.59
N GLY A 51 22.86 11.23 -2.02
CA GLY A 51 24.18 11.58 -1.51
C GLY A 51 24.92 12.59 -2.40
N HIS A 52 25.97 12.17 -3.12
CA HIS A 52 26.96 13.11 -3.67
C HIS A 52 26.42 14.08 -4.73
N TYR A 53 25.37 13.70 -5.48
CA TYR A 53 24.70 14.62 -6.41
C TYR A 53 23.62 15.49 -5.75
N SER A 54 23.27 15.21 -4.49
CA SER A 54 22.30 16.00 -3.76
C SER A 54 22.91 17.35 -3.35
N ARG A 55 22.17 18.42 -3.61
CA ARG A 55 22.48 19.79 -3.18
C ARG A 55 21.43 20.26 -2.19
N PRO A 56 21.49 19.81 -0.93
CA PRO A 56 20.49 20.16 0.08
C PRO A 56 20.47 21.67 0.41
N ASP A 57 21.52 22.39 0.03
CA ASP A 57 21.60 23.85 0.09
C ASP A 57 20.75 24.54 -1.00
N LEU A 58 20.46 23.87 -2.12
CA LEU A 58 19.63 24.38 -3.21
C LEU A 58 18.17 23.88 -3.11
N LEU A 59 17.97 22.60 -2.84
CA LEU A 59 16.65 21.98 -2.80
C LEU A 59 16.58 20.94 -1.68
N ARG A 60 15.50 21.00 -0.90
CA ARG A 60 15.13 19.96 0.07
C ARG A 60 13.64 19.63 -0.06
N LEU A 61 13.32 18.33 0.03
CA LEU A 61 11.95 17.85 0.15
C LEU A 61 11.60 17.72 1.63
N VAL A 62 10.58 18.43 2.09
CA VAL A 62 10.01 18.25 3.44
C VAL A 62 8.79 17.36 3.31
N VAL A 63 8.81 16.22 3.98
CA VAL A 63 7.71 15.26 4.02
C VAL A 63 6.94 15.45 5.31
N ASP A 64 5.64 15.70 5.17
CA ASP A 64 4.69 15.64 6.27
C ASP A 64 4.20 14.19 6.36
N ASP A 65 4.71 13.47 7.36
CA ASP A 65 4.38 12.06 7.62
C ASP A 65 3.12 11.88 8.46
N GLN A 66 2.45 13.00 8.82
CA GLN A 66 1.23 12.92 9.58
C GLN A 66 0.06 12.47 8.71
N PRO A 67 -0.77 11.55 9.21
CA PRO A 67 -1.97 11.13 8.51
C PRO A 67 -2.92 12.32 8.29
N LYS A 68 -3.43 12.47 7.06
CA LYS A 68 -4.36 13.56 6.69
C LYS A 68 -5.78 13.04 6.54
N ASN A 69 -6.72 13.73 7.17
CA ASN A 69 -8.14 13.41 7.06
C ASN A 69 -8.71 13.83 5.71
N TYR A 70 -9.55 12.98 5.11
CA TYR A 70 -10.24 13.28 3.85
C TYR A 70 -11.33 14.35 4.01
N VAL A 71 -11.87 14.52 5.22
CA VAL A 71 -12.90 15.50 5.55
C VAL A 71 -12.49 16.20 6.85
N VAL A 72 -12.49 17.53 6.85
CA VAL A 72 -12.20 18.38 8.01
C VAL A 72 -13.37 19.35 8.17
N HIS A 73 -14.10 19.31 9.29
CA HIS A 73 -15.13 20.31 9.57
C HIS A 73 -14.50 21.54 10.24
N ALA A 74 -14.97 22.73 9.86
CA ALA A 74 -14.41 23.99 10.38
C ALA A 74 -14.59 24.19 11.90
N SER A 75 -15.46 23.41 12.54
CA SER A 75 -15.68 23.40 13.99
C SER A 75 -14.71 22.50 14.76
N ASP A 76 -14.00 21.61 14.06
CA ASP A 76 -13.17 20.59 14.69
C ASP A 76 -11.80 21.20 15.03
N GLY A 77 -11.38 21.03 16.28
CA GLY A 77 -10.01 21.35 16.70
C GLY A 77 -8.98 20.46 15.98
N PRO A 78 -7.67 20.75 16.12
CA PRO A 78 -6.63 19.94 15.48
C PRO A 78 -6.72 18.48 15.95
N THR A 79 -7.17 17.60 15.06
CA THR A 79 -7.29 16.16 15.29
C THR A 79 -6.22 15.42 14.50
N ASN A 80 -5.25 14.82 15.20
CA ASN A 80 -4.14 14.03 14.62
C ASN A 80 -4.53 12.57 14.31
N THR A 81 -5.82 12.25 14.19
CA THR A 81 -6.27 10.88 13.90
C THR A 81 -6.59 10.75 12.41
N PRO A 82 -6.00 9.79 11.65
CA PRO A 82 -6.25 9.55 10.22
C PRO A 82 -7.69 9.20 9.84
N TYR A 83 -8.50 8.88 10.85
CA TYR A 83 -9.83 8.36 10.69
C TYR A 83 -10.82 9.41 11.14
N HIS A 84 -11.85 9.64 10.34
CA HIS A 84 -13.03 10.35 10.80
C HIS A 84 -13.64 9.51 11.94
N THR A 85 -13.37 9.89 13.18
CA THR A 85 -14.28 9.57 14.27
C THR A 85 -15.53 10.39 13.96
N GLY A 86 -16.41 9.81 13.15
CA GLY A 86 -17.73 10.37 12.96
C GLY A 86 -18.31 10.71 14.32
N THR A 87 -19.00 11.83 14.39
CA THR A 87 -19.71 12.32 15.58
C THR A 87 -20.90 11.39 15.89
N SER A 88 -20.59 10.13 16.18
CA SER A 88 -21.50 9.10 16.62
C SER A 88 -20.75 8.35 17.70
N ALA A 89 -21.23 8.47 18.94
CA ALA A 89 -20.79 7.69 20.09
C ALA A 89 -20.99 6.17 19.93
N GLU A 90 -21.34 5.70 18.72
CA GLU A 90 -21.53 4.32 18.33
C GLU A 90 -20.52 3.98 17.24
N THR A 91 -19.48 3.24 17.63
CA THR A 91 -18.56 2.60 16.69
C THR A 91 -19.23 1.38 16.04
N LEU A 92 -18.73 0.87 14.90
CA LEU A 92 -19.21 -0.41 14.34
C LEU A 92 -19.08 -1.59 15.33
N LEU A 93 -18.23 -1.44 16.35
CA LEU A 93 -18.14 -2.39 17.44
C LEU A 93 -19.31 -2.33 18.44
N SER A 94 -20.03 -1.22 18.50
CA SER A 94 -21.19 -0.99 19.36
C SER A 94 -22.46 -1.64 18.81
N ALA A 95 -22.46 -2.01 17.53
CA ALA A 95 -23.64 -2.52 16.82
C ALA A 95 -23.78 -4.06 16.82
N HIS A 96 -22.77 -4.81 17.27
CA HIS A 96 -22.79 -6.27 17.21
C HIS A 96 -22.83 -6.90 18.61
N GLU A 97 -23.76 -7.84 18.81
CA GLU A 97 -23.81 -8.69 20.01
C GLU A 97 -22.51 -9.51 20.10
N SER A 98 -22.01 -9.74 21.32
CA SER A 98 -20.77 -10.48 21.53
C SER A 98 -20.92 -11.95 21.11
N LEU A 99 -19.80 -12.58 20.72
CA LEU A 99 -19.79 -13.98 20.28
C LEU A 99 -20.40 -14.93 21.34
N ASP A 100 -20.15 -14.65 22.61
CA ASP A 100 -20.67 -15.44 23.73
C ASP A 100 -22.21 -15.37 23.83
N GLU A 101 -22.80 -14.20 23.55
CA GLU A 101 -24.26 -14.02 23.53
C GLU A 101 -24.91 -14.76 22.35
N LEU A 102 -24.26 -14.78 21.19
CA LEU A 102 -24.72 -15.53 20.02
C LEU A 102 -24.63 -17.05 20.24
N LEU A 103 -23.55 -17.52 20.87
CA LEU A 103 -23.39 -18.92 21.25
C LEU A 103 -24.44 -19.35 22.27
N ALA A 104 -24.75 -18.50 23.26
CA ALA A 104 -25.80 -18.76 24.23
C ALA A 104 -27.20 -18.83 23.58
N LYS A 105 -27.51 -17.93 22.63
CA LYS A 105 -28.75 -17.99 21.83
C LYS A 105 -28.83 -19.25 20.98
N LYS A 106 -27.72 -19.69 20.39
CA LYS A 106 -27.66 -20.92 19.60
C LYS A 106 -27.94 -22.16 20.47
N ALA A 107 -27.29 -22.27 21.62
CA ALA A 107 -27.50 -23.38 22.55
C ALA A 107 -28.95 -23.44 23.07
N LYS A 108 -29.56 -22.28 23.36
CA LYS A 108 -30.96 -22.21 23.81
C LYS A 108 -31.95 -22.59 22.71
N LYS A 109 -31.64 -22.31 21.44
CA LYS A 109 -32.47 -22.67 20.29
C LYS A 109 -32.40 -24.17 19.97
N GLU A 110 -31.24 -24.79 20.16
CA GLU A 110 -31.06 -26.25 20.00
C GLU A 110 -31.76 -27.06 21.10
N ALA A 111 -31.92 -26.50 22.32
CA ALA A 111 -32.63 -27.16 23.41
C ALA A 111 -34.17 -27.09 23.32
N ILE A 112 -34.72 -26.33 22.36
CA ILE A 112 -36.17 -26.13 22.16
C ILE A 112 -36.66 -26.86 20.89
N SER A 113 -35.75 -27.50 20.14
CA SER A 113 -36.07 -28.45 19.06
C SER A 113 -35.92 -29.89 19.55
#